data_AF-A0A4R6J3B8-F1
#
_entry.id   AF-A0A4R6J3B8-F1
#
_cell.length_a   1.000
_cell.length_b   1.000
_cell.length_c   1.000
_cell.angle_alpha   90.00
_cell.angle_beta   90.00
_cell.angle_gamma   90.00
#
_symmetry.space_group_name_H-M   'P 1'
#
loop_
_entity.id
_entity.type
_entity.pdbx_description
1 polymer ?
#
loop_
_entity_poly.entity_id
_entity_poly.type
_entity_poly.pdbx_seq_one_letter_code
_entity_poly.pdbx_strand_id
1 'polypeptide(L)'
;MARKRWTPQTEITDSLIRLREKRKWQLAYRRYVVEQKPSETYASYFGLDIQTLRDWFTLQFCEPMSWDNYGKAWQIEHIIPATYFNFEDEKDLKLCWSFINMRVQPVEEESQHSSSFNLLSAKTYFTQLQIKTKEKKCTEMLAKLIEIEAGHVDIPDAVYSFLVNQQERIEQIHALTAEELDRLNRGAELKEILLEREILKKFS
;
A
#
# COMPACT_ATOMS: atom_id res chain seq x y z
N MET A 1 -44.03 17.82 -12.40
CA MET A 1 -42.92 17.17 -13.12
C MET A 1 -41.62 17.53 -12.40
N ALA A 2 -40.93 16.55 -11.82
CA ALA A 2 -39.66 16.81 -11.13
C ALA A 2 -38.58 17.22 -12.16
N ARG A 3 -38.02 18.43 -12.01
CA ARG A 3 -36.89 18.88 -12.83
C ARG A 3 -35.74 17.89 -12.68
N LYS A 4 -35.26 17.32 -13.79
CA LYS A 4 -34.00 16.56 -13.81
C LYS A 4 -32.91 17.45 -13.22
N ARG A 5 -32.33 17.02 -12.09
CA ARG A 5 -31.20 17.70 -11.48
C ARG A 5 -30.06 17.71 -12.49
N TRP A 6 -29.50 18.90 -12.74
CA TRP A 6 -28.32 19.05 -13.59
C TRP A 6 -27.17 18.28 -12.95
N THR A 7 -26.66 17.27 -13.65
CA THR A 7 -25.41 16.59 -13.31
C THR A 7 -24.28 17.25 -14.10
N PRO A 8 -23.22 17.74 -13.44
CA PRO A 8 -22.05 18.27 -14.14
C PRO A 8 -21.50 17.23 -15.11
N GLN A 9 -21.17 17.64 -16.33
CA GLN A 9 -20.34 16.82 -17.21
C GLN A 9 -18.97 16.69 -16.53
N THR A 10 -18.71 15.51 -15.98
CA THR A 10 -17.40 15.19 -15.41
C THR A 10 -16.47 14.88 -16.57
N GLU A 11 -15.35 15.60 -16.66
CA GLU A 11 -14.27 15.25 -17.59
C GLU A 11 -13.90 13.78 -17.38
N ILE A 12 -13.78 13.03 -18.47
CA ILE A 12 -13.42 11.63 -18.41
C ILE A 12 -11.90 11.58 -18.37
N THR A 13 -11.35 11.48 -17.16
CA THR A 13 -9.92 11.24 -16.94
C THR A 13 -9.63 9.74 -16.83
N ASP A 14 -8.41 9.33 -17.17
CA ASP A 14 -7.97 7.93 -17.01
C ASP A 14 -8.09 7.44 -15.55
N SER A 15 -7.83 8.33 -14.60
CA SER A 15 -8.02 8.05 -13.17
C SER A 15 -9.47 7.74 -12.81
N LEU A 16 -10.43 8.44 -13.41
CA LEU A 16 -11.86 8.19 -13.22
C LEU A 16 -12.31 6.90 -13.90
N ILE A 17 -11.77 6.59 -15.09
CA ILE A 17 -12.04 5.31 -15.76
C ILE A 17 -11.57 4.15 -14.88
N ARG A 18 -10.31 4.17 -14.43
CA ARG A 18 -9.75 3.13 -13.54
C ARG A 18 -10.54 2.98 -12.24
N LEU A 19 -10.96 4.09 -11.64
CA LEU A 19 -11.80 4.06 -10.43
C LEU A 19 -13.15 3.36 -10.69
N ARG A 20 -13.80 3.66 -11.82
CA ARG A 20 -15.08 3.04 -12.20
C ARG A 20 -14.92 1.56 -12.46
N GLU A 21 -13.85 1.16 -13.15
CA GLU A 21 -13.54 -0.25 -13.39
C GLU A 21 -13.30 -0.99 -12.08
N LYS A 22 -12.45 -0.45 -11.20
CA LYS A 22 -12.22 -1.03 -9.87
C LYS A 22 -13.54 -1.25 -9.12
N ARG A 23 -14.42 -0.24 -9.09
CA ARG A 23 -15.75 -0.36 -8.44
C ARG A 23 -16.63 -1.44 -9.08
N LYS A 24 -16.60 -1.59 -10.41
CA LYS A 24 -17.33 -2.63 -11.14
C LYS A 24 -16.89 -4.02 -10.67
N TRP A 25 -15.58 -4.24 -10.58
CA TRP A 25 -15.01 -5.51 -10.11
C TRP A 25 -15.31 -5.76 -8.62
N GLN A 26 -15.18 -4.75 -7.75
CA GLN A 26 -15.55 -4.89 -6.33
C GLN A 26 -17.03 -5.29 -6.16
N LEU A 27 -17.93 -4.67 -6.93
CA LEU A 27 -19.35 -5.01 -6.91
C LEU A 27 -19.59 -6.44 -7.39
N ALA A 28 -18.92 -6.88 -8.46
CA ALA A 28 -19.02 -8.24 -8.97
C ALA A 28 -18.53 -9.26 -7.93
N TYR A 29 -17.36 -9.01 -7.32
CA TYR A 29 -16.78 -9.86 -6.28
C TYR A 29 -17.70 -9.98 -5.06
N ARG A 30 -18.23 -8.84 -4.57
CA ARG A 30 -19.19 -8.80 -3.47
C ARG A 30 -20.44 -9.62 -3.80
N ARG A 31 -21.05 -9.43 -4.97
CA ARG A 31 -22.25 -10.16 -5.38
C ARG A 31 -21.98 -11.67 -5.46
N TYR A 32 -20.81 -12.05 -5.96
CA TYR A 32 -20.42 -13.44 -6.08
C TYR A 32 -20.27 -14.11 -4.71
N VAL A 33 -19.59 -13.46 -3.77
CA VAL A 33 -19.26 -14.06 -2.47
C VAL A 33 -20.32 -13.84 -1.40
N VAL A 34 -20.76 -12.59 -1.21
CA VAL A 34 -21.67 -12.20 -0.14
C VAL A 34 -23.11 -12.55 -0.52
N GLU A 35 -23.52 -12.21 -1.74
CA GLU A 35 -24.88 -12.48 -2.24
C GLU A 35 -25.02 -13.85 -2.91
N GLN A 36 -23.94 -14.61 -3.05
CA GLN A 36 -23.91 -15.95 -3.65
C GLN A 36 -24.48 -15.98 -5.08
N LYS A 37 -24.30 -14.89 -5.84
CA LYS A 37 -24.79 -14.78 -7.22
C LYS A 37 -23.70 -15.19 -8.22
N PRO A 38 -23.83 -16.31 -8.94
CA PRO A 38 -22.83 -16.73 -9.91
C PRO A 38 -22.70 -15.71 -11.04
N SER A 39 -21.52 -15.65 -11.64
CA SER A 39 -21.23 -14.75 -12.75
C SER A 39 -20.21 -15.36 -13.70
N GLU A 40 -20.65 -15.72 -14.90
CA GLU A 40 -19.78 -16.28 -15.95
C GLU A 40 -18.63 -15.32 -16.32
N THR A 41 -18.91 -14.02 -16.39
CA THR A 41 -17.93 -13.00 -16.78
C THR A 41 -16.79 -12.82 -15.78
N TYR A 42 -17.02 -13.12 -14.50
CA TYR A 42 -16.11 -12.71 -13.41
C TYR A 42 -15.56 -13.87 -12.59
N ALA A 43 -16.28 -14.99 -12.49
CA ALA A 43 -15.92 -16.09 -11.60
C ALA A 43 -14.52 -16.68 -11.88
N SER A 44 -14.11 -16.71 -13.16
CA SER A 44 -12.80 -17.24 -13.58
C SER A 44 -11.61 -16.46 -13.02
N TYR A 45 -11.80 -15.21 -12.59
CA TYR A 45 -10.76 -14.36 -12.01
C TYR A 45 -10.57 -14.58 -10.51
N PHE A 46 -11.60 -15.06 -9.80
CA PHE A 46 -11.56 -15.18 -8.34
C PHE A 46 -10.79 -16.40 -7.87
N GLY A 47 -10.69 -17.43 -8.72
CA GLY A 47 -9.83 -18.59 -8.50
C GLY A 47 -10.38 -19.66 -7.55
N LEU A 48 -11.56 -19.46 -6.96
CA LEU A 48 -12.31 -20.44 -6.18
C LEU A 48 -13.80 -20.35 -6.53
N ASP A 49 -14.52 -21.45 -6.33
CA ASP A 49 -15.99 -21.44 -6.37
C ASP A 49 -16.58 -20.67 -5.17
N ILE A 50 -17.87 -20.36 -5.22
CA ILE A 50 -18.56 -19.54 -4.21
C ILE A 50 -18.38 -20.13 -2.81
N GLN A 51 -18.55 -21.44 -2.64
CA GLN A 51 -18.53 -22.05 -1.31
C GLN A 51 -17.12 -22.04 -0.73
N THR A 52 -16.13 -22.50 -1.50
CA THR A 52 -14.72 -22.50 -1.05
C THR A 52 -14.22 -21.08 -0.76
N LEU A 53 -14.68 -20.09 -1.52
CA LEU A 53 -14.32 -18.69 -1.30
C LEU A 53 -14.94 -18.12 0.00
N ARG A 54 -16.16 -18.54 0.34
CA ARG A 54 -16.78 -18.19 1.63
C ARG A 54 -16.08 -18.89 2.79
N ASP A 55 -15.68 -20.14 2.62
CA ASP A 55 -14.90 -20.85 3.65
C ASP A 55 -13.57 -20.12 3.88
N TRP A 56 -12.89 -19.70 2.81
CA TRP A 56 -11.66 -18.90 2.87
C TRP A 56 -11.80 -17.61 3.68
N PHE A 57 -12.89 -16.85 3.49
CA PHE A 57 -13.13 -15.63 4.27
C PHE A 57 -13.57 -15.92 5.71
N THR A 58 -14.34 -16.99 5.93
CA THR A 58 -14.83 -17.36 7.26
C THR A 58 -13.67 -17.72 8.20
N LEU A 59 -12.58 -18.31 7.67
CA LEU A 59 -11.34 -18.56 8.42
C LEU A 59 -10.68 -17.29 8.97
N GLN A 60 -11.02 -16.12 8.44
CA GLN A 60 -10.43 -14.82 8.81
C GLN A 60 -11.36 -13.98 9.69
N PHE A 61 -12.56 -14.47 10.02
CA PHE A 61 -13.47 -13.76 10.91
C PHE A 61 -12.98 -13.79 12.35
N CYS A 62 -13.01 -12.61 12.98
CA CYS A 62 -12.87 -12.46 14.43
C CYS A 62 -14.24 -12.06 14.98
N GLU A 63 -14.64 -12.59 16.14
CA GLU A 63 -15.91 -12.18 16.76
C GLU A 63 -15.95 -10.65 16.95
N PRO A 64 -17.06 -9.97 16.61
CA PRO A 64 -18.39 -10.50 16.27
C PRO A 64 -18.70 -10.62 14.76
N MET A 65 -17.71 -10.81 13.88
CA MET A 65 -17.94 -10.87 12.42
C MET A 65 -18.78 -12.07 11.99
N SER A 66 -19.72 -11.82 11.08
CA SER A 66 -20.54 -12.85 10.44
C SER A 66 -20.95 -12.41 9.03
N TRP A 67 -21.45 -13.33 8.21
CA TRP A 67 -21.94 -12.98 6.88
C TRP A 67 -23.09 -11.95 6.87
N ASP A 68 -23.85 -11.87 7.96
CA ASP A 68 -24.99 -10.96 8.09
C ASP A 68 -24.60 -9.51 8.40
N ASN A 69 -23.37 -9.27 8.86
CA ASN A 69 -22.86 -7.95 9.21
C ASN A 69 -21.77 -7.43 8.26
N TYR A 70 -21.70 -7.96 7.04
CA TYR A 70 -20.88 -7.42 5.96
C TYR A 70 -21.22 -5.94 5.70
N GLY A 71 -20.18 -5.10 5.56
CA GLY A 71 -20.27 -3.66 5.40
C GLY A 71 -20.61 -2.89 6.70
N LYS A 72 -20.89 -3.61 7.81
CA LYS A 72 -21.07 -3.02 9.14
C LYS A 72 -19.90 -3.34 10.06
N ALA A 73 -19.55 -4.63 10.20
CA ALA A 73 -18.45 -5.07 11.06
C ALA A 73 -17.17 -5.36 10.27
N TRP A 74 -17.29 -5.81 9.02
CA TRP A 74 -16.16 -6.15 8.17
C TRP A 74 -16.44 -5.92 6.69
N GLN A 75 -15.37 -5.83 5.90
CA GLN A 75 -15.38 -5.69 4.46
C GLN A 75 -14.30 -6.55 3.80
N ILE A 76 -14.34 -6.66 2.47
CA ILE A 76 -13.31 -7.37 1.70
C ILE A 76 -12.29 -6.33 1.20
N GLU A 77 -11.03 -6.57 1.48
CA GLU A 77 -9.93 -5.70 1.07
C GLU A 77 -8.88 -6.49 0.27
N HIS A 78 -8.14 -5.78 -0.58
CA HIS A 78 -6.98 -6.36 -1.24
C HIS A 78 -5.77 -6.35 -0.30
N ILE A 79 -4.94 -7.39 -0.39
CA ILE A 79 -3.65 -7.50 0.29
C ILE A 79 -2.62 -6.62 -0.45
N ILE A 80 -2.48 -6.80 -1.76
CA ILE A 80 -1.77 -5.84 -2.63
C ILE A 80 -2.83 -4.95 -3.27
N PRO A 81 -2.77 -3.61 -3.08
CA PRO A 81 -3.77 -2.71 -3.63
C PRO A 81 -3.93 -2.85 -5.15
N ALA A 82 -5.19 -2.87 -5.62
CA ALA A 82 -5.53 -2.96 -7.05
C ALA A 82 -4.86 -1.89 -7.94
N THR A 83 -4.38 -0.79 -7.36
CA THR A 83 -3.66 0.29 -8.06
C THR A 83 -2.31 -0.16 -8.62
N TYR A 84 -1.72 -1.23 -8.09
CA TYR A 84 -0.46 -1.79 -8.58
C TYR A 84 -0.66 -2.79 -9.74
N PHE A 85 -1.90 -3.06 -10.13
CA PHE A 85 -2.23 -4.03 -11.17
C PHE A 85 -2.70 -3.31 -12.44
N ASN A 86 -2.30 -3.85 -13.59
CA ASN A 86 -2.70 -3.42 -14.91
C ASN A 86 -4.02 -4.10 -15.30
N PHE A 87 -5.09 -3.31 -15.43
CA PHE A 87 -6.41 -3.83 -15.76
C PHE A 87 -6.57 -4.19 -17.25
N GLU A 88 -5.59 -3.84 -18.08
CA GLU A 88 -5.54 -4.23 -19.49
C GLU A 88 -4.86 -5.59 -19.70
N ASP A 89 -4.12 -6.09 -18.70
CA ASP A 89 -3.52 -7.42 -18.72
C ASP A 89 -4.41 -8.42 -17.97
N GLU A 90 -4.93 -9.41 -18.70
CA GLU A 90 -5.78 -10.46 -18.14
C GLU A 90 -5.07 -11.26 -17.03
N LYS A 91 -3.76 -11.48 -17.13
CA LYS A 91 -3.00 -12.19 -16.09
C LYS A 91 -2.95 -11.38 -14.81
N ASP A 92 -2.70 -10.08 -14.93
CA ASP A 92 -2.62 -9.17 -13.79
C ASP A 92 -4.00 -8.97 -13.15
N LEU A 93 -5.08 -8.94 -13.94
CA LEU A 93 -6.46 -8.98 -13.43
C LEU A 93 -6.76 -10.27 -12.65
N LYS A 94 -6.38 -11.45 -13.18
CA LYS A 94 -6.57 -12.74 -12.48
C LYS A 94 -5.79 -12.79 -11.18
N LEU A 95 -4.60 -12.18 -11.14
CA LEU A 95 -3.80 -12.09 -9.93
C LEU A 95 -4.46 -11.12 -8.93
N CYS A 96 -4.81 -9.91 -9.38
CA CYS A 96 -5.46 -8.86 -8.59
C CYS A 96 -6.71 -9.35 -7.88
N TRP A 97 -7.60 -10.04 -8.60
CA TRP A 97 -8.91 -10.49 -8.10
C TRP A 97 -8.92 -11.92 -7.56
N SER A 98 -7.78 -12.59 -7.51
CA SER A 98 -7.64 -13.91 -6.91
C SER A 98 -7.99 -13.88 -5.42
N PHE A 99 -8.62 -14.94 -4.92
CA PHE A 99 -8.90 -15.13 -3.48
C PHE A 99 -7.67 -14.91 -2.58
N ILE A 100 -6.48 -15.28 -3.08
CA ILE A 100 -5.22 -15.15 -2.33
C ILE A 100 -4.81 -13.67 -2.13
N ASN A 101 -5.33 -12.75 -2.94
CA ASN A 101 -5.12 -11.31 -2.77
C ASN A 101 -6.20 -10.66 -1.91
N MET A 102 -7.18 -11.42 -1.42
CA MET A 102 -8.36 -10.88 -0.76
C MET A 102 -8.37 -11.31 0.70
N ARG A 103 -8.64 -10.34 1.57
CA ARG A 103 -8.72 -10.54 3.02
C ARG A 103 -9.98 -9.93 3.62
N VAL A 104 -10.35 -10.43 4.79
CA VAL A 104 -11.31 -9.76 5.68
C VAL A 104 -10.62 -8.58 6.35
N GLN A 105 -11.27 -7.42 6.34
CA GLN A 105 -10.82 -6.22 7.04
C GLN A 105 -11.95 -5.72 7.95
N PRO A 106 -11.72 -5.54 9.27
CA PRO A 106 -12.68 -4.88 10.16
C PRO A 106 -12.97 -3.44 9.70
N VAL A 107 -14.24 -3.03 9.81
CA VAL A 107 -14.66 -1.65 9.43
C VAL A 107 -14.22 -0.61 10.48
N GLU A 108 -14.21 -0.96 11.77
CA GLU A 108 -13.84 -0.03 12.85
C GLU A 108 -12.34 0.35 12.85
N GLU A 109 -11.49 -0.58 12.43
CA GLU A 109 -10.03 -0.39 12.32
C GLU A 109 -9.62 0.59 11.21
N GLU A 110 -10.53 0.94 10.30
CA GLU A 110 -10.31 1.94 9.25
C GLU A 110 -10.02 3.34 9.85
N SER A 111 -10.37 3.57 11.13
CA SER A 111 -10.24 4.85 11.82
C SER A 111 -9.06 4.98 12.81
N GLN A 112 -8.51 3.87 13.34
CA GLN A 112 -7.51 3.93 14.43
C GLN A 112 -6.11 3.48 14.03
N HIS A 113 -5.93 2.78 12.91
CA HIS A 113 -4.60 2.49 12.37
C HIS A 113 -4.63 2.58 10.86
N SER A 114 -4.21 3.72 10.33
CA SER A 114 -3.76 3.90 8.94
C SER A 114 -2.51 3.07 8.62
N SER A 115 -2.25 1.95 9.31
CA SER A 115 -1.39 0.89 8.82
C SER A 115 -2.19 0.10 7.79
N SER A 116 -2.55 0.76 6.68
CA SER A 116 -2.84 0.08 5.42
C SER A 116 -1.85 -1.06 5.32
N PHE A 117 -2.33 -2.29 5.18
CA PHE A 117 -1.48 -3.44 4.98
C PHE A 117 -0.50 -3.10 3.84
N ASN A 118 0.77 -2.90 4.18
CA ASN A 118 1.72 -2.25 3.28
C ASN A 118 2.45 -3.31 2.44
N LEU A 119 3.16 -2.88 1.40
CA LEU A 119 3.84 -3.81 0.48
C LEU A 119 4.86 -4.70 1.19
N LEU A 120 5.50 -4.23 2.28
CA LEU A 120 6.45 -5.02 3.07
C LEU A 120 5.73 -6.13 3.85
N SER A 121 4.58 -5.81 4.45
CA SER A 121 3.70 -6.79 5.09
C SER A 121 3.18 -7.80 4.06
N ALA A 122 2.84 -7.36 2.84
CA ALA A 122 2.43 -8.23 1.74
C ALA A 122 3.52 -9.21 1.32
N LYS A 123 4.74 -8.71 1.14
CA LYS A 123 5.91 -9.55 0.83
C LYS A 123 6.13 -10.61 1.89
N THR A 124 6.08 -10.22 3.15
CA THR A 124 6.23 -11.14 4.29
C THR A 124 5.12 -12.19 4.28
N TYR A 125 3.87 -11.77 4.12
CA TYR A 125 2.70 -12.63 4.07
C TYR A 125 2.80 -13.69 2.97
N PHE A 126 3.02 -13.28 1.72
CA PHE A 126 3.13 -14.21 0.60
C PHE A 126 4.38 -15.09 0.67
N THR A 127 5.48 -14.60 1.23
CA THR A 127 6.68 -15.41 1.47
C THR A 127 6.38 -16.54 2.45
N GLN A 128 5.72 -16.24 3.58
CA GLN A 128 5.35 -17.25 4.56
C GLN A 128 4.39 -18.30 3.99
N LEU A 129 3.37 -17.85 3.24
CA LEU A 129 2.44 -18.77 2.57
C LEU A 129 3.16 -19.64 1.54
N GLN A 130 4.03 -19.08 0.70
CA GLN A 130 4.79 -19.83 -0.30
C GLN A 130 5.65 -20.92 0.34
N ILE A 131 6.38 -20.59 1.41
CA ILE A 131 7.25 -21.55 2.11
C ILE A 131 6.43 -22.71 2.69
N LYS A 132 5.26 -22.43 3.26
CA LYS A 132 4.43 -23.42 3.95
C LYS A 132 3.56 -24.26 3.01
N THR A 133 3.03 -23.66 1.95
CA THR A 133 2.00 -24.27 1.08
C THR A 133 2.53 -24.67 -0.28
N LYS A 134 3.61 -24.04 -0.76
CA LYS A 134 4.12 -24.12 -2.14
C LYS A 134 3.09 -23.72 -3.20
N GLU A 135 2.05 -22.97 -2.82
CA GLU A 135 0.97 -22.56 -3.71
C GLU A 135 1.48 -21.64 -4.82
N LYS A 136 1.25 -22.01 -6.09
CA LYS A 136 1.79 -21.29 -7.25
C LYS A 136 1.40 -19.81 -7.25
N LYS A 137 0.16 -19.47 -6.87
CA LYS A 137 -0.28 -18.08 -6.85
C LYS A 137 0.52 -17.20 -5.87
N CYS A 138 1.07 -17.77 -4.78
CA CYS A 138 1.93 -17.02 -3.88
C CYS A 138 3.26 -16.64 -4.56
N THR A 139 3.79 -17.51 -5.43
CA THR A 139 4.96 -17.19 -6.26
C THR A 139 4.66 -16.06 -7.23
N GLU A 140 3.50 -16.09 -7.88
CA GLU A 140 3.05 -15.03 -8.80
C GLU A 140 2.89 -13.68 -8.07
N MET A 141 2.34 -13.69 -6.84
CA MET A 141 2.25 -12.49 -6.00
C MET A 141 3.63 -11.92 -5.61
N LEU A 142 4.57 -12.80 -5.26
CA LEU A 142 5.94 -12.38 -4.95
C LEU A 142 6.65 -11.78 -6.18
N ALA A 143 6.44 -12.36 -7.36
CA ALA A 143 6.95 -11.79 -8.60
C ALA A 143 6.35 -10.40 -8.87
N LYS A 144 5.04 -10.22 -8.61
CA LYS A 144 4.39 -8.91 -8.73
C LYS A 144 4.98 -7.88 -7.77
N LEU A 145 5.27 -8.27 -6.53
CA LEU A 145 5.93 -7.38 -5.56
C LEU A 145 7.35 -6.99 -5.98
N ILE A 146 8.10 -7.91 -6.58
CA ILE A 146 9.43 -7.61 -7.14
C ILE A 146 9.32 -6.63 -8.31
N GLU A 147 8.33 -6.79 -9.19
CA GLU A 147 8.05 -5.84 -10.28
C GLU A 147 7.73 -4.44 -9.73
N ILE A 148 6.89 -4.36 -8.69
CA ILE A 148 6.56 -3.09 -8.02
C ILE A 148 7.81 -2.46 -7.40
N GLU A 149 8.64 -3.24 -6.72
CA GLU A 149 9.93 -2.77 -6.16
C GLU A 149 10.88 -2.28 -7.25
N ALA A 150 10.91 -2.95 -8.41
CA ALA A 150 11.70 -2.58 -9.57
C ALA A 150 11.10 -1.39 -10.36
N GLY A 151 9.90 -0.92 -10.03
CA GLY A 151 9.23 0.24 -10.66
C GLY A 151 9.84 1.62 -10.33
N HIS A 152 10.96 1.64 -9.60
CA HIS A 152 11.89 2.74 -9.33
C HIS A 152 11.43 3.91 -8.45
N VAL A 153 12.33 4.23 -7.49
CA VAL A 153 12.58 5.59 -7.00
C VAL A 153 13.87 6.03 -7.72
N ASP A 154 13.74 6.75 -8.83
CA ASP A 154 14.90 7.40 -9.45
C ASP A 154 15.31 8.58 -8.59
N ILE A 155 16.41 8.41 -7.86
CA ILE A 155 17.00 9.51 -7.10
C ILE A 155 17.77 10.38 -8.10
N PRO A 156 17.49 11.69 -8.21
CA PRO A 156 18.20 12.55 -9.14
C PRO A 156 19.72 12.59 -8.86
N ASP A 157 20.55 12.62 -9.91
CA ASP A 157 22.02 12.74 -9.80
C ASP A 157 22.47 13.92 -8.93
N ALA A 158 21.69 15.00 -8.90
CA ALA A 158 21.93 16.16 -8.04
C ALA A 158 21.89 15.81 -6.55
N VAL A 159 21.03 14.87 -6.13
CA VAL A 159 20.94 14.41 -4.74
C VAL A 159 22.18 13.61 -4.37
N TYR A 160 22.60 12.68 -5.23
CA TYR A 160 23.86 11.95 -5.03
C TYR A 160 25.05 12.89 -4.93
N SER A 161 25.12 13.85 -5.86
CA SER A 161 26.19 14.86 -5.90
C SER A 161 26.20 15.73 -4.65
N PHE A 162 25.03 16.14 -4.15
CA PHE A 162 24.93 16.92 -2.92
C PHE A 162 25.48 16.14 -1.71
N LEU A 163 25.07 14.88 -1.54
CA LEU A 163 25.51 14.05 -0.41
C LEU A 163 27.03 13.81 -0.43
N VAL A 164 27.59 13.52 -1.61
CA VAL A 164 29.04 13.34 -1.77
C VAL A 164 29.78 14.64 -1.48
N ASN A 165 29.32 15.77 -2.04
CA ASN A 165 30.01 17.06 -1.87
C ASN A 165 29.87 17.65 -0.46
N GLN A 166 28.84 17.28 0.29
CA GLN A 166 28.56 17.79 1.63
C GLN A 166 28.90 16.79 2.75
N GLN A 167 29.48 15.63 2.42
CA GLN A 167 29.71 14.54 3.38
C GLN A 167 30.41 15.01 4.67
N GLU A 168 31.55 15.68 4.54
CA GLU A 168 32.32 16.19 5.69
C GLU A 168 31.51 17.19 6.52
N ARG A 169 30.78 18.10 5.84
CA ARG A 169 29.93 19.10 6.50
C ARG A 169 28.77 18.43 7.26
N ILE A 170 28.16 17.40 6.68
CA ILE A 170 27.07 16.64 7.31
C ILE A 170 27.58 15.97 8.60
N GLU A 171 28.75 15.32 8.55
CA GLU A 171 29.36 14.69 9.72
C GLU A 171 29.68 15.71 10.84
N GLN A 172 30.22 16.88 10.46
CA GLN A 172 30.48 17.97 11.40
C GLN A 172 29.18 18.49 12.05
N ILE A 173 28.11 18.66 11.27
CA ILE A 173 26.80 19.12 11.77
C ILE A 173 26.16 18.08 12.70
N HIS A 174 26.23 16.78 12.37
CA HIS A 174 25.72 15.71 13.23
C HIS A 174 26.42 15.63 14.60
N ALA A 175 27.67 16.10 14.68
CA ALA A 175 28.43 16.13 15.92
C ALA A 175 28.13 17.36 16.81
N LEU A 176 27.34 18.33 16.32
CA LEU A 176 26.97 19.53 17.09
C LEU A 176 25.94 19.21 18.17
N THR A 177 26.04 19.93 19.28
CA THR A 177 24.98 20.00 20.29
C THR A 177 23.77 20.78 19.77
N ALA A 178 22.63 20.67 20.46
CA ALA A 178 21.42 21.41 20.10
C ALA A 178 21.64 22.94 20.08
N GLU A 179 22.45 23.46 21.01
CA GLU A 179 22.77 24.89 21.09
C GLU A 179 23.67 25.34 19.94
N GLU A 180 24.73 24.58 19.64
CA GLU A 180 25.63 24.84 18.51
C GLU A 180 24.86 24.78 17.17
N LEU A 181 23.94 23.84 17.03
CA LEU A 181 23.09 23.74 15.85
C LEU A 181 22.11 24.94 15.72
N ASP A 182 21.53 25.42 16.83
CA ASP A 182 20.70 26.62 16.83
C ASP A 182 21.51 27.87 16.41
N ARG A 183 22.74 28.00 16.91
CA ARG A 183 23.66 29.08 16.50
C ARG A 183 23.97 29.02 15.00
N LEU A 184 24.28 27.83 14.48
CA LEU A 184 24.49 27.61 13.04
C LEU A 184 23.25 28.02 12.22
N ASN A 185 22.05 27.65 12.68
CA ASN A 185 20.79 28.00 12.02
C ASN A 185 20.47 29.51 12.08
N ARG A 186 20.98 30.23 13.08
CA ARG A 186 20.90 31.69 13.19
C ARG A 186 21.94 32.43 12.34
N GLY A 187 22.78 31.71 11.60
CA GLY A 187 23.74 32.26 10.64
C GLY A 187 25.17 32.35 11.14
N ALA A 188 25.50 31.78 12.30
CA ALA A 188 26.91 31.63 12.70
C ALA A 188 27.65 30.69 11.74
N GLU A 189 28.96 30.90 11.53
CA GLU A 189 29.72 30.02 10.65
C GLU A 189 30.07 28.69 11.34
N LEU A 190 29.94 27.57 10.62
CA LEU A 190 30.27 26.25 11.15
C LEU A 190 31.72 26.17 11.67
N LYS A 191 32.66 26.82 10.96
CA LYS A 191 34.07 26.86 11.36
C LYS A 191 34.29 27.56 12.70
N GLU A 192 33.56 28.64 12.96
CA GLU A 192 33.65 29.39 14.22
C GLU A 192 33.15 28.56 15.39
N ILE A 193 32.02 27.88 15.21
CA ILE A 193 31.43 26.98 16.22
C ILE A 193 32.41 25.85 16.56
N LEU A 194 33.00 25.21 15.55
CA LEU A 194 33.96 24.12 15.75
C LEU A 194 35.25 24.61 16.44
N LEU A 195 35.74 25.80 16.08
CA LEU A 195 36.92 26.42 16.70
C LEU A 195 36.66 26.70 18.19
N GLU A 196 35.52 27.30 18.52
CA GLU A 196 35.13 27.60 19.90
C GLU A 196 35.08 26.31 20.75
N ARG A 197 34.53 25.24 20.18
CA ARG A 197 34.50 23.92 20.83
C ARG A 197 35.89 23.36 21.10
N GLU A 198 36.82 23.47 20.15
CA GLU A 198 38.21 23.04 20.36
C GLU A 198 38.92 23.86 21.43
N ILE A 199 38.66 25.17 21.48
CA ILE A 199 39.21 26.05 22.50
C ILE A 199 38.69 25.62 23.88
N LEU A 200 37.37 25.50 24.05
CA LEU A 200 36.77 25.10 25.33
C LEU A 200 37.30 23.75 25.82
N LYS A 201 37.50 22.78 24.92
CA LYS A 201 38.13 21.47 25.24
C LYS A 201 39.57 21.57 25.75
N LYS A 202 40.33 22.58 25.34
CA LYS A 202 41.72 22.80 25.81
C LYS A 202 41.78 23.47 27.18
N PHE A 203 40.69 24.10 27.61
CA PHE A 203 40.58 24.82 28.89
C PHE A 203 39.73 24.08 29.94
N SER A 204 39.11 22.95 29.56
CA SER A 204 38.46 21.97 30.45
C SER A 204 39.42 20.87 30.86
#